data_AF-A0A315XNI7-F1
#
_entry.id   AF-A0A315XNI7-F1
#
_cell.length_a   1.000
_cell.length_b   1.000
_cell.length_c   1.000
_cell.angle_alpha   90.00
_cell.angle_beta   90.00
_cell.angle_gamma   90.00
#
_symmetry.space_group_name_H-M   'P 1'
#
loop_
_entity.id
_entity.type
_entity.pdbx_description
1 polymer ?
#
loop_
_entity_poly.entity_id
_entity_poly.type
_entity_poly.pdbx_seq_one_letter_code
_entity_poly.pdbx_strand_id
1 'polypeptide(L)'
;MVRCPRCGYENSPTSVYCDNCAYLLADSDGNRIKNTRRETSWNMGLGKKIVIVLGIIVIAFLLFSFIYNNTQPSYQDSLNVITDDGSNLQSSSYPYKAVIIYEGSWYAEMGDPNYLVKESGYGNKSFVLDCAAWDRIAIDVQKQDYGSGELTVQLVKNGEVVEEKSSTNVTGHLVINYNY
;
A
#
# COMPACT_ATOMS: atom_id res chain seq x y z
N MET A 1 -3.90 4.88 -65.09
CA MET A 1 -4.46 5.56 -63.90
C MET A 1 -4.00 4.85 -62.64
N VAL A 2 -3.69 5.56 -61.56
CA VAL A 2 -3.25 5.01 -60.26
C VAL A 2 -4.15 5.55 -59.15
N ARG A 3 -4.81 4.65 -58.43
CA ARG A 3 -5.72 5.03 -57.34
C ARG A 3 -4.95 5.28 -56.05
N CYS A 4 -5.19 6.43 -55.41
CA CYS A 4 -4.57 6.76 -54.14
C CYS A 4 -5.08 5.82 -53.02
N PRO A 5 -4.20 5.13 -52.27
CA PRO A 5 -4.62 4.22 -51.20
C PRO A 5 -5.18 4.97 -49.98
N ARG A 6 -4.92 6.27 -49.87
CA ARG A 6 -5.37 7.10 -48.73
C ARG A 6 -6.77 7.67 -48.92
N CYS A 7 -7.06 8.23 -50.08
CA CYS A 7 -8.32 8.95 -50.35
C CYS A 7 -9.14 8.39 -51.50
N GLY A 8 -8.62 7.40 -52.24
CA GLY A 8 -9.33 6.77 -53.35
C GLY A 8 -9.36 7.56 -54.66
N TYR A 9 -8.79 8.77 -54.73
CA TYR A 9 -8.71 9.60 -55.94
C TYR A 9 -7.87 8.94 -57.04
N GLU A 10 -8.27 9.10 -58.31
CA GLU A 10 -7.57 8.57 -59.47
C GLU A 10 -6.56 9.58 -60.01
N ASN A 11 -5.28 9.19 -60.02
CA ASN A 11 -4.18 10.04 -60.45
C ASN A 11 -3.60 9.54 -61.78
N SER A 12 -2.86 10.41 -62.46
CA SER A 12 -2.06 10.04 -63.63
C SER A 12 -1.05 8.92 -63.26
N PRO A 13 -0.75 7.98 -64.18
CA PRO A 13 0.24 6.92 -63.98
C PRO A 13 1.69 7.42 -63.83
N THR A 14 1.96 8.72 -63.97
CA THR A 14 3.27 9.34 -63.73
C THR A 14 3.32 10.17 -62.44
N SER A 15 2.21 10.31 -61.71
CA SER A 15 2.15 11.16 -60.51
C SER A 15 2.99 10.57 -59.38
N VAL A 16 3.84 11.41 -58.79
CA VAL A 16 4.65 11.09 -57.60
C VAL A 16 3.84 11.30 -56.32
N TYR A 17 2.95 12.30 -56.31
CA TYR A 17 2.03 12.59 -55.21
C TYR A 17 0.58 12.49 -55.70
N CYS A 18 -0.36 12.29 -54.76
CA CYS A 18 -1.78 12.35 -55.02
C CYS A 18 -2.24 13.81 -55.18
N ASP A 19 -2.88 14.14 -56.29
CA ASP A 19 -3.34 15.49 -56.61
C ASP A 19 -4.41 16.01 -55.64
N ASN A 20 -5.12 15.11 -54.95
CA ASN A 20 -6.18 15.46 -54.00
C ASN A 20 -5.70 15.56 -52.54
N CYS A 21 -4.71 14.76 -52.12
CA CYS A 21 -4.35 14.67 -50.69
C CYS A 21 -2.84 14.65 -50.39
N ALA A 22 -2.01 14.94 -51.40
CA ALA A 22 -0.55 14.97 -51.34
C ALA A 22 0.12 13.68 -50.82
N TYR A 23 -0.61 12.55 -50.80
CA TYR A 23 -0.05 11.26 -50.42
C TYR A 23 0.98 10.79 -51.44
N LEU A 24 2.17 10.35 -51.00
CA LEU A 24 3.25 9.88 -51.86
C LEU A 24 2.87 8.54 -52.52
N LEU A 25 2.89 8.49 -53.85
CA LEU A 25 2.51 7.34 -54.68
C LEU A 25 3.71 6.60 -55.29
N ALA A 26 4.87 7.27 -55.41
CA ALA A 26 6.11 6.69 -55.91
C ALA A 26 7.31 7.26 -55.14
N ASP A 27 8.38 6.48 -54.99
CA ASP A 27 9.65 6.94 -54.41
C ASP A 27 10.51 7.72 -55.41
N SER A 28 11.70 8.17 -54.97
CA SER A 28 12.64 8.95 -55.79
C SER A 28 13.15 8.22 -57.03
N ASP A 29 13.05 6.89 -57.03
CA ASP A 29 13.51 6.03 -58.12
C ASP A 29 12.34 5.65 -59.07
N GLY A 30 11.15 6.22 -58.84
CA GLY A 30 9.95 5.99 -59.64
C GLY A 30 9.22 4.68 -59.30
N ASN A 31 9.64 3.96 -58.26
CA ASN A 31 8.98 2.72 -57.85
C ASN A 31 7.69 3.04 -57.08
N ARG A 32 6.63 2.28 -57.39
CA ARG A 32 5.33 2.45 -56.74
C ARG A 32 5.39 1.98 -55.29
N ILE A 33 5.00 2.87 -54.36
CA ILE A 33 4.97 2.55 -52.93
C ILE A 33 3.82 1.57 -52.67
N LYS A 34 4.18 0.31 -52.44
CA LYS A 34 3.25 -0.72 -51.98
C LYS A 34 3.12 -0.60 -50.47
N ASN A 35 2.01 -0.04 -49.99
CA ASN A 35 1.59 -0.25 -48.61
C ASN A 35 1.07 -1.68 -48.46
N THR A 36 1.98 -2.65 -48.39
CA THR A 36 1.59 -3.95 -47.84
C THR A 36 1.31 -3.73 -46.37
N ARG A 37 0.07 -3.98 -45.95
CA ARG A 37 -0.28 -4.07 -44.54
C ARG A 37 0.68 -5.08 -43.93
N ARG A 38 1.50 -4.65 -42.98
CA ARG A 38 2.43 -5.54 -42.28
C ARG A 38 1.55 -6.55 -41.55
N GLU A 39 1.40 -7.75 -42.10
CA GLU A 39 0.67 -8.80 -41.42
C GLU A 39 1.46 -9.17 -40.17
N THR A 40 0.86 -8.96 -39.01
CA THR A 40 1.43 -9.34 -37.72
C THR A 40 1.35 -10.86 -37.58
N SER A 41 2.19 -11.58 -38.33
CA SER A 41 2.24 -13.03 -38.23
C SER A 41 3.06 -13.43 -36.99
N TRP A 42 2.48 -13.27 -35.81
CA TRP A 42 2.90 -14.04 -34.63
C TRP A 42 2.42 -15.49 -34.79
N ASN A 43 2.88 -16.14 -35.86
CA ASN A 43 2.59 -17.53 -36.17
C ASN A 43 3.66 -18.42 -35.51
N MET A 44 3.78 -18.28 -34.20
CA MET A 44 4.59 -19.18 -33.38
C MET A 44 3.73 -20.34 -32.89
N GLY A 45 4.29 -21.55 -32.95
CA GLY A 45 3.65 -22.75 -32.41
C GLY A 45 3.26 -22.59 -30.95
N LEU A 46 2.21 -23.28 -30.53
CA LEU A 46 1.54 -23.12 -29.23
C LEU A 46 2.53 -23.08 -28.05
N GLY A 47 3.54 -23.95 -28.06
CA GLY A 47 4.55 -24.04 -26.99
C GLY A 47 5.41 -22.78 -26.83
N LYS A 48 5.81 -22.12 -27.93
CA LYS A 48 6.61 -20.88 -27.85
C LYS A 48 5.79 -19.71 -27.27
N LYS A 49 4.48 -19.68 -27.53
CA LYS A 49 3.58 -18.68 -26.97
C LYS A 49 3.44 -18.84 -25.45
N ILE A 50 3.27 -20.08 -24.98
CA ILE A 50 3.14 -20.38 -23.54
C ILE A 50 4.40 -19.97 -22.78
N VAL A 51 5.59 -20.31 -23.29
CA VAL A 51 6.86 -19.97 -22.63
C VAL A 51 7.05 -18.46 -22.51
N ILE A 52 6.72 -17.69 -23.56
CA ILE A 52 6.82 -16.23 -23.54
C ILE A 52 5.84 -15.63 -22.52
N VAL A 53 4.60 -16.10 -22.49
CA VAL A 53 3.59 -15.61 -21.55
C VAL A 53 3.98 -15.92 -20.11
N LEU A 54 4.44 -17.15 -19.82
CA LEU A 54 4.92 -17.51 -18.49
C LEU A 54 6.14 -16.68 -18.08
N GLY A 55 7.07 -16.42 -18.99
CA GLY A 55 8.22 -15.55 -18.73
C GLY A 55 7.82 -14.12 -18.35
N ILE A 56 6.86 -13.53 -19.08
CA ILE A 56 6.35 -12.18 -18.76
C ILE A 56 5.67 -12.15 -17.39
N ILE A 57 4.87 -13.17 -17.07
CA ILE A 57 4.20 -13.28 -15.77
C ILE A 57 5.22 -13.33 -14.63
N VAL A 58 6.25 -14.16 -14.75
CA VAL A 58 7.31 -14.29 -13.74
C VAL A 58 8.05 -12.96 -13.55
N ILE A 59 8.39 -12.27 -14.64
CA ILE A 59 9.06 -10.95 -14.56
C ILE A 59 8.16 -9.93 -13.87
N ALA A 60 6.86 -9.91 -14.20
CA ALA A 60 5.90 -9.00 -13.56
C ALA A 60 5.78 -9.27 -12.06
N PHE A 61 5.72 -10.54 -11.64
CA PHE A 61 5.71 -10.91 -10.22
C PHE A 61 6.98 -10.47 -9.49
N LEU A 62 8.16 -10.67 -10.10
CA LEU A 62 9.43 -10.26 -9.50
C LEU A 62 9.52 -8.74 -9.36
N LEU A 63 9.08 -7.98 -10.37
CA LEU A 63 9.03 -6.51 -10.31
C LEU A 63 8.03 -6.03 -9.27
N PHE A 64 6.85 -6.65 -9.18
CA PHE A 64 5.86 -6.32 -8.16
C PHE A 64 6.41 -6.57 -6.76
N SER A 65 7.04 -7.72 -6.50
CA SER A 65 7.68 -8.01 -5.21
C SER A 65 8.82 -7.05 -4.88
N PHE A 66 9.61 -6.64 -5.88
CA PHE A 66 10.69 -5.67 -5.68
C PHE A 66 10.13 -4.28 -5.33
N ILE A 67 9.13 -3.80 -6.07
CA ILE A 67 8.47 -2.51 -5.78
C ILE A 67 7.82 -2.59 -4.40
N TYR A 68 7.03 -3.62 -4.13
CA TYR A 68 6.36 -3.82 -2.84
C TYR A 68 7.34 -3.77 -1.65
N ASN A 69 8.52 -4.38 -1.76
CA ASN A 69 9.52 -4.32 -0.69
C ASN A 69 10.19 -2.94 -0.54
N ASN A 70 10.35 -2.17 -1.63
CA ASN A 70 11.09 -0.90 -1.62
C ASN A 70 10.19 0.35 -1.50
N THR A 71 8.89 0.22 -1.81
CA THR A 71 7.92 1.32 -1.74
C THR A 71 6.89 1.13 -0.64
N GLN A 72 7.07 0.14 0.24
CA GLN A 72 6.32 0.11 1.48
C GLN A 72 6.67 1.38 2.26
N PRO A 73 5.69 2.25 2.56
CA PRO A 73 5.93 3.41 3.40
C PRO A 73 6.48 2.92 4.73
N SER A 74 7.46 3.64 5.28
CA SER A 74 7.88 3.36 6.64
C SER A 74 6.72 3.71 7.58
N TYR A 75 6.64 3.05 8.74
CA TYR A 75 5.64 3.35 9.77
C TYR A 75 5.64 4.82 10.24
N GLN A 76 6.65 5.61 9.85
CA GLN A 76 6.79 7.02 10.17
C GLN A 76 6.24 7.96 9.07
N ASP A 77 5.90 7.44 7.89
CA ASP A 77 5.41 8.22 6.75
C ASP A 77 3.87 8.35 6.73
N SER A 78 3.24 8.52 7.89
CA SER A 78 1.81 8.90 7.95
C SER A 78 1.57 10.24 7.27
N LEU A 79 0.46 10.30 6.53
CA LEU A 79 -0.17 11.51 5.98
C LEU A 79 0.21 12.81 6.72
N ASN A 80 0.91 13.71 6.02
CA ASN A 80 0.93 15.13 6.41
C ASN A 80 -0.46 15.72 6.11
N VAL A 81 -1.29 15.88 7.15
CA VAL A 81 -2.47 16.73 7.07
C VAL A 81 -2.02 18.15 7.39
N ILE A 82 -1.94 18.99 6.37
CA ILE A 82 -1.66 20.43 6.51
C ILE A 82 -2.97 21.09 6.91
N THR A 83 -3.02 21.72 8.09
CA THR A 83 -4.17 22.55 8.51
C THR A 83 -4.11 23.91 7.83
N ASP A 84 -5.26 24.60 7.74
CA ASP A 84 -5.40 25.90 7.07
C ASP A 84 -4.51 27.01 7.67
N ASP A 85 -3.96 26.81 8.87
CA ASP A 85 -3.02 27.72 9.53
C ASP A 85 -1.54 27.42 9.20
N GLY A 86 -1.27 26.45 8.33
CA GLY A 86 0.08 26.07 7.91
C GLY A 86 0.88 25.32 8.99
N SER A 87 0.25 24.93 10.10
CA SER A 87 0.86 24.03 11.06
C SER A 87 0.80 22.58 10.54
N ASN A 88 1.89 21.83 10.73
CA ASN A 88 1.86 20.40 10.47
C ASN A 88 1.19 19.74 11.66
N LEU A 89 -0.05 19.27 11.52
CA LEU A 89 -0.59 18.31 12.46
C LEU A 89 0.26 17.05 12.32
N GLN A 90 1.18 16.83 13.24
CA GLN A 90 1.73 15.52 13.50
C GLN A 90 0.59 14.65 14.04
N SER A 91 -0.33 14.25 13.16
CA SER A 91 -1.12 13.06 13.41
C SER A 91 -0.10 11.95 13.55
N SER A 92 0.22 11.56 14.80
CA SER A 92 0.90 10.29 14.99
C SER A 92 0.09 9.27 14.20
N SER A 93 0.72 8.51 13.30
CA SER A 93 0.12 7.32 12.66
C SER A 93 -0.70 6.48 13.66
N TYR A 94 -0.31 6.59 14.94
CA TYR A 94 -0.73 5.82 16.09
C TYR A 94 -1.24 6.74 17.20
N PRO A 95 -2.52 7.15 17.17
CA PRO A 95 -3.06 8.06 18.17
C PRO A 95 -3.20 7.42 19.55
N TYR A 96 -3.05 6.10 19.66
CA TYR A 96 -3.25 5.34 20.88
C TYR A 96 -1.96 4.98 21.60
N LYS A 97 -2.00 5.08 22.93
CA LYS A 97 -0.94 4.65 23.84
C LYS A 97 -1.53 3.87 25.01
N ALA A 98 -1.01 2.69 25.29
CA ALA A 98 -1.29 1.96 26.52
C ALA A 98 -0.37 2.47 27.63
N VAL A 99 -0.91 2.74 28.81
CA VAL A 99 -0.13 3.10 30.00
C VAL A 99 -0.45 2.12 31.10
N ILE A 100 0.59 1.45 31.60
CA ILE A 100 0.51 0.50 32.72
C ILE A 100 1.16 1.17 33.92
N ILE A 101 0.41 1.31 35.00
CA ILE A 101 0.84 1.90 36.25
C ILE A 101 0.79 0.81 37.31
N TYR A 102 1.96 0.31 37.68
CA TYR A 102 2.12 -0.71 38.70
C TYR A 102 3.58 -0.75 39.19
N GLU A 103 3.80 -0.75 40.50
CA GLU A 103 5.15 -0.83 41.08
C GLU A 103 5.78 -2.23 40.99
N GLY A 104 5.01 -3.23 40.55
CA GLY A 104 5.42 -4.63 40.48
C GLY A 104 5.71 -5.13 39.07
N SER A 105 5.84 -6.45 38.92
CA SER A 105 6.01 -7.11 37.62
C SER A 105 4.68 -7.48 36.98
N TRP A 106 4.61 -7.36 35.66
CA TRP A 106 3.40 -7.58 34.90
C TRP A 106 3.70 -8.15 33.50
N TYR A 107 2.67 -8.71 32.88
CA TYR A 107 2.64 -9.13 31.49
C TYR A 107 1.44 -8.50 30.80
N ALA A 108 1.61 -8.12 29.54
CA ALA A 108 0.58 -7.48 28.75
C ALA A 108 0.52 -8.02 27.32
N GLU A 109 -0.69 -8.09 26.76
CA GLU A 109 -0.96 -8.26 25.34
C GLU A 109 -1.76 -7.05 24.85
N MET A 110 -1.26 -6.32 23.87
CA MET A 110 -1.86 -5.04 23.46
C MET A 110 -1.72 -4.75 21.96
N GLY A 111 -2.72 -4.08 21.38
CA GLY A 111 -2.71 -3.65 19.98
C GLY A 111 -4.05 -3.85 19.27
N ASP A 112 -3.99 -4.10 17.96
CA ASP A 112 -5.14 -4.56 17.18
C ASP A 112 -5.55 -5.97 17.63
N PRO A 113 -6.85 -6.28 17.82
CA PRO A 113 -7.31 -7.60 18.25
C PRO A 113 -6.84 -8.78 17.38
N ASN A 114 -6.45 -8.55 16.13
CA ASN A 114 -5.90 -9.58 15.24
C ASN A 114 -4.36 -9.68 15.32
N TYR A 115 -3.69 -8.66 15.86
CA TYR A 115 -2.24 -8.54 15.93
C TYR A 115 -1.79 -7.95 17.28
N LEU A 116 -1.86 -8.79 18.33
CA LEU A 116 -1.43 -8.40 19.67
C LEU A 116 0.09 -8.51 19.83
N VAL A 117 0.69 -7.46 20.39
CA VAL A 117 2.08 -7.46 20.84
C VAL A 117 2.13 -7.89 22.31
N LYS A 118 3.07 -8.79 22.65
CA LYS A 118 3.22 -9.36 23.98
C LYS A 118 4.45 -8.77 24.66
N GLU A 119 4.28 -8.23 25.85
CA GLU A 119 5.33 -7.55 26.61
C GLU A 119 5.31 -8.00 28.08
N SER A 120 6.49 -8.11 28.68
CA SER A 120 6.65 -8.26 30.13
C SER A 120 7.45 -7.09 30.67
N GLY A 121 7.10 -6.62 31.86
CA GLY A 121 7.78 -5.46 32.45
C GLY A 121 7.70 -5.41 33.96
N TYR A 122 8.35 -4.38 34.50
CA TYR A 122 8.32 -4.00 35.90
C TYR A 122 8.16 -2.49 36.00
N GLY A 123 7.40 -2.04 37.00
CA GLY A 123 7.15 -0.62 37.20
C GLY A 123 6.20 -0.04 36.15
N ASN A 124 6.08 1.29 36.20
CA ASN A 124 5.23 2.04 35.28
C ASN A 124 5.85 2.07 33.86
N LYS A 125 5.03 1.76 32.84
CA LYS A 125 5.46 1.77 31.43
C LYS A 125 4.36 2.29 30.53
N SER A 126 4.77 2.79 29.36
CA SER A 126 3.86 3.23 28.32
C SER A 126 4.31 2.73 26.96
N PHE A 127 3.35 2.32 26.13
CA PHE A 127 3.58 1.74 24.81
C PHE A 127 2.72 2.46 23.78
N VAL A 128 3.36 2.97 22.72
CA VAL A 128 2.62 3.43 21.54
C VAL A 128 2.09 2.20 20.82
N LEU A 129 0.80 2.18 20.50
CA LEU A 129 0.17 1.04 19.86
C LEU A 129 0.14 1.27 18.35
N ASP A 130 0.64 0.30 17.56
CA ASP A 130 0.62 0.33 16.09
C ASP A 130 -0.81 0.06 15.56
N CYS A 131 -1.70 1.03 15.76
CA CYS A 131 -3.10 0.96 15.37
C CYS A 131 -3.60 2.32 14.87
N ALA A 132 -4.38 2.30 13.79
CA ALA A 132 -4.95 3.49 13.21
C ALA A 132 -6.07 4.06 14.09
N ALA A 133 -6.43 5.33 13.86
CA ALA A 133 -7.41 6.05 14.68
C ALA A 133 -8.81 5.41 14.75
N TRP A 134 -9.17 4.62 13.74
CA TRP A 134 -10.46 3.93 13.60
C TRP A 134 -10.38 2.43 13.93
N ASP A 135 -9.21 1.93 14.33
CA ASP A 135 -9.05 0.51 14.69
C ASP A 135 -9.66 0.20 16.05
N ARG A 136 -10.00 -1.07 16.23
CA ARG A 136 -10.36 -1.61 17.55
C ARG A 136 -9.09 -1.82 18.34
N ILE A 137 -9.17 -1.62 19.65
CA ILE A 137 -8.03 -1.79 20.55
C ILE A 137 -8.36 -2.87 21.57
N ALA A 138 -7.44 -3.79 21.76
CA ALA A 138 -7.44 -4.73 22.88
C ALA A 138 -6.19 -4.51 23.72
N ILE A 139 -6.37 -4.44 25.04
CA ILE A 139 -5.30 -4.42 26.03
C ILE A 139 -5.69 -5.43 27.11
N ASP A 140 -4.83 -6.41 27.33
CA ASP A 140 -4.93 -7.40 28.38
C ASP A 140 -3.67 -7.29 29.25
N VAL A 141 -3.81 -7.06 30.55
CA VAL A 141 -2.66 -6.93 31.47
C VAL A 141 -2.90 -7.75 32.72
N GLN A 142 -1.89 -8.51 33.13
CA GLN A 142 -1.89 -9.32 34.34
C GLN A 142 -0.66 -9.04 35.20
N LYS A 143 -0.84 -9.06 36.53
CA LYS A 143 0.28 -9.10 37.48
C LYS A 143 1.03 -10.44 37.38
N GLN A 144 2.34 -10.42 37.59
CA GLN A 144 3.17 -11.62 37.60
C GLN A 144 3.85 -11.90 38.95
N ASP A 145 3.82 -10.95 39.89
CA ASP A 145 4.48 -11.06 41.20
C ASP A 145 3.52 -11.32 42.37
N TYR A 146 2.21 -11.39 42.12
CA TYR A 146 1.19 -11.50 43.15
C TYR A 146 1.20 -10.33 44.16
N GLY A 147 1.73 -9.17 43.77
CA GLY A 147 1.82 -8.01 44.65
C GLY A 147 0.46 -7.40 44.97
N SER A 148 0.30 -6.90 46.20
CA SER A 148 -0.93 -6.26 46.69
C SER A 148 -1.12 -4.81 46.22
N GLY A 149 -0.12 -4.21 45.55
CA GLY A 149 -0.22 -2.87 44.99
C GLY A 149 -1.35 -2.76 43.94
N GLU A 150 -1.87 -1.56 43.69
CA GLU A 150 -2.89 -1.35 42.67
C GLU A 150 -2.27 -1.39 41.26
N LEU A 151 -2.79 -2.24 40.39
CA LEU A 151 -2.50 -2.22 38.96
C LEU A 151 -3.53 -1.32 38.28
N THR A 152 -3.08 -0.30 37.55
CA THR A 152 -3.94 0.55 36.72
C THR A 152 -3.49 0.48 35.27
N VAL A 153 -4.44 0.39 34.34
CA VAL A 153 -4.21 0.37 32.90
C VAL A 153 -5.06 1.44 32.25
N GLN A 154 -4.43 2.31 31.48
CA GLN A 154 -5.09 3.39 30.74
C GLN A 154 -4.87 3.21 29.23
N LEU A 155 -5.93 3.46 28.46
CA LEU A 155 -5.83 3.75 27.03
C LEU A 155 -5.86 5.27 26.85
N VAL A 156 -4.80 5.81 26.25
CA VAL A 156 -4.66 7.23 25.95
C VAL A 156 -4.81 7.44 24.45
N LYS A 157 -5.71 8.33 24.03
CA LYS A 157 -5.87 8.76 22.63
C LYS A 157 -5.51 10.23 22.51
N ASN A 158 -4.57 10.58 21.63
CA ASN A 158 -4.16 11.98 21.39
C ASN A 158 -3.79 12.76 22.67
N GLY A 159 -3.23 12.07 23.67
CA GLY A 159 -2.85 12.66 24.96
C GLY A 159 -3.94 12.65 26.04
N GLU A 160 -5.17 12.26 25.73
CA GLU A 160 -6.28 12.16 26.69
C GLU A 160 -6.57 10.70 27.07
N VAL A 161 -6.85 10.44 28.34
CA VAL A 161 -7.28 9.10 28.79
C VAL A 161 -8.71 8.87 28.31
N VAL A 162 -8.90 7.88 27.44
CA VAL A 162 -10.22 7.52 26.87
C VAL A 162 -10.84 6.30 27.53
N GLU A 163 -10.04 5.46 28.19
CA GLU A 163 -10.51 4.33 29.00
C GLU A 163 -9.48 4.06 30.11
N GLU A 164 -9.94 3.69 31.30
CA GLU A 164 -9.09 3.33 32.44
C GLU A 164 -9.73 2.18 33.24
N LYS A 165 -8.90 1.24 33.70
CA LYS A 165 -9.30 0.21 34.66
C LYS A 165 -8.22 0.03 35.72
N SER A 166 -8.62 -0.27 36.95
CA SER A 166 -7.70 -0.62 38.02
C SER A 166 -8.13 -1.87 38.79
N SER A 167 -7.17 -2.53 39.44
CA SER A 167 -7.41 -3.67 40.33
C SER A 167 -6.34 -3.78 41.40
N THR A 168 -6.78 -3.99 42.65
CA THR A 168 -5.93 -4.28 43.80
C THR A 168 -5.80 -5.79 44.06
N ASN A 169 -6.48 -6.64 43.28
CA ASN A 169 -6.38 -8.09 43.44
C ASN A 169 -4.95 -8.57 43.17
N VAL A 170 -4.44 -9.49 43.98
CA VAL A 170 -3.12 -10.11 43.80
C VAL A 170 -3.00 -10.88 42.49
N THR A 171 -4.10 -11.45 41.99
CA THR A 171 -4.19 -12.03 40.64
C THR A 171 -4.81 -11.04 39.66
N GLY A 172 -4.55 -9.75 39.85
CA GLY A 172 -5.14 -8.66 39.07
C GLY A 172 -4.93 -8.88 37.58
N HIS A 173 -6.04 -9.02 36.87
CA HIS A 173 -6.12 -9.17 35.43
C HIS A 173 -7.13 -8.15 34.92
N LEU A 174 -6.70 -7.32 33.97
CA LEU A 174 -7.46 -6.20 33.45
C LEU A 174 -7.52 -6.29 31.94
N VAL A 175 -8.74 -6.17 31.39
CA VAL A 175 -8.97 -6.20 29.95
C VAL A 175 -9.71 -4.94 29.54
N ILE A 176 -9.15 -4.20 28.59
CA ILE A 176 -9.78 -3.10 27.87
C ILE A 176 -10.02 -3.54 26.44
N ASN A 177 -11.29 -3.49 26.02
CA ASN A 177 -11.68 -3.63 24.62
C ASN A 177 -12.37 -2.34 24.21
N TYR A 178 -11.72 -1.56 23.35
CA TYR A 178 -12.20 -0.26 22.92
C TYR A 178 -12.58 -0.32 21.44
N ASN A 179 -13.82 0.06 21.14
CA ASN A 179 -14.33 0.20 19.78
C ASN A 179 -14.59 1.70 19.55
N TYR A 180 -14.16 2.20 18.40
CA TYR A 180 -14.43 3.57 17.98
C TYR A 180 -15.86 3.74 17.44
#